data_AF-A0A261GEF4-F1
#
_entry.id   AF-A0A261GEF4-F1
#
_cell.length_a   1.000
_cell.length_b   1.000
_cell.length_c   1.000
_cell.angle_alpha   90.00
_cell.angle_beta   90.00
_cell.angle_gamma   90.00
#
_symmetry.space_group_name_H-M   'P 1'
#
loop_
_entity.id
_entity.type
_entity.pdbx_description
1 polymer ?
#
loop_
_entity_poly.entity_id
_entity_poly.type
_entity_poly.pdbx_seq_one_letter_code
_entity_poly.pdbx_strand_id
1 'polypeptide(L)'
;TDTAQVLTSTNGYVHGGSGFDTLVLPDASEGAVVTITGTIDNGDGTYSQTGYVVFKDGKRLDFESFEKIICFAPGTLIDTLRGRVAVEDLVLGDKLLTRDHGYQ
;
A
#
# COMPACT_ATOMS: atom_id res chain seq x y z
N THR A 1 -18.32 -1.34 -0.99
CA THR A 1 -16.85 -1.45 -1.05
C THR A 1 -16.35 -0.06 -0.91
N ASP A 2 -15.84 0.24 0.28
CA ASP A 2 -15.56 1.61 0.66
C ASP A 2 -14.05 1.80 0.55
N THR A 3 -13.62 2.98 0.12
CA THR A 3 -12.21 3.24 -0.18
C THR A 3 -11.73 4.45 0.59
N ALA A 4 -10.71 4.25 1.42
CA ALA A 4 -9.99 5.32 2.09
C ALA A 4 -8.69 5.58 1.34
N GLN A 5 -8.53 6.78 0.79
CA GLN A 5 -7.32 7.17 0.07
C GLN A 5 -6.48 8.14 0.89
N VAL A 6 -5.21 7.77 1.09
CA VAL A 6 -4.21 8.62 1.73
C VAL A 6 -3.33 9.20 0.62
N LEU A 7 -3.41 10.52 0.42
CA LEU A 7 -2.71 11.19 -0.68
C LEU A 7 -1.30 11.66 -0.31
N THR A 8 -1.06 11.93 0.97
CA THR A 8 0.22 12.44 1.49
C THR A 8 0.46 11.89 2.90
N SER A 9 1.69 12.00 3.38
CA SER A 9 2.02 11.59 4.75
C SER A 9 1.13 12.30 5.78
N THR A 10 0.49 11.50 6.63
CA THR A 10 -0.45 11.99 7.63
C THR A 10 -0.26 11.31 8.97
N ASN A 11 -0.69 11.99 10.04
CA ASN A 11 -0.92 11.35 11.32
C ASN A 11 -2.40 11.04 11.47
N GLY A 12 -2.74 9.96 12.16
CA GLY A 12 -4.12 9.74 12.59
C GLY A 12 -4.50 8.28 12.68
N TYR A 13 -5.81 8.07 12.67
CA TYR A 13 -6.44 6.77 12.74
C TYR A 13 -7.55 6.69 11.69
N VAL A 14 -7.64 5.57 10.98
CA VAL A 14 -8.70 5.30 10.01
C VAL A 14 -9.29 3.90 10.27
N HIS A 15 -10.61 3.81 10.28
CA HIS A 15 -11.32 2.54 10.47
C HIS A 15 -12.16 2.27 9.21
N GLY A 16 -12.03 1.07 8.64
CA GLY A 16 -12.75 0.67 7.42
C GLY A 16 -14.26 0.64 7.64
N GLY A 17 -14.69 0.00 8.72
CA GLY A 17 -16.10 -0.05 9.11
C GLY A 17 -16.63 -1.47 8.95
N SER A 18 -17.82 -1.58 8.38
CA SER A 18 -18.44 -2.86 8.05
C SER A 18 -18.46 -3.05 6.53
N GLY A 19 -18.24 -4.28 6.09
CA GLY A 19 -18.21 -4.63 4.69
C GLY A 19 -16.79 -4.90 4.22
N PHE A 20 -16.53 -4.58 2.95
CA PHE A 20 -15.22 -4.80 2.33
C PHE A 20 -14.57 -3.44 2.03
N ASP A 21 -13.49 -3.17 2.74
CA ASP A 21 -12.83 -1.88 2.80
C ASP A 21 -11.44 -1.94 2.17
N THR A 22 -11.12 -0.90 1.39
CA THR A 22 -9.82 -0.75 0.73
C THR A 22 -9.10 0.48 1.24
N LEU A 23 -7.92 0.30 1.81
CA LEU A 23 -6.99 1.38 2.14
C LEU A 23 -5.99 1.55 1.00
N VAL A 24 -5.99 2.72 0.37
CA VAL A 24 -5.03 3.09 -0.66
C VAL A 24 -4.01 4.04 -0.05
N LEU A 25 -2.75 3.62 -0.03
CA LEU A 25 -1.63 4.38 0.50
C LEU A 25 -0.96 5.19 -0.61
N PRO A 26 -0.23 6.27 -0.27
CA PRO A 26 0.57 6.98 -1.24
C PRO A 26 1.66 6.05 -1.80
N ASP A 27 2.19 6.44 -2.95
CA ASP A 27 3.19 5.66 -3.68
C ASP A 27 4.33 5.18 -2.76
N ALA A 28 4.59 3.88 -2.79
CA ALA A 28 5.67 3.24 -2.04
C ALA A 28 7.07 3.81 -2.36
N SER A 29 7.23 4.54 -3.49
CA SER A 29 8.44 5.33 -3.78
C SER A 29 8.74 6.40 -2.70
N GLU A 30 7.74 6.78 -1.89
CA GLU A 30 7.92 7.65 -0.74
C GLU A 30 8.51 6.94 0.50
N GLY A 31 8.70 5.62 0.47
CA GLY A 31 9.34 4.87 1.56
C GLY A 31 8.44 4.66 2.77
N ALA A 32 7.12 4.64 2.58
CA ALA A 32 6.18 4.26 3.63
C ALA A 32 6.30 2.76 3.95
N VAL A 33 6.28 2.42 5.24
CA VAL A 33 6.34 1.04 5.73
C VAL A 33 5.02 0.69 6.38
N VAL A 34 4.39 -0.38 5.89
CA VAL A 34 3.14 -0.91 6.44
C VAL A 34 3.47 -2.07 7.40
N THR A 35 2.92 -2.02 8.61
CA THR A 35 3.04 -3.09 9.60
C THR A 35 1.65 -3.58 9.98
N ILE A 36 1.39 -4.88 9.78
CA ILE A 36 0.17 -5.53 10.25
C ILE A 36 0.39 -6.03 11.68
N THR A 37 -0.49 -5.64 12.60
CA THR A 37 -0.46 -6.04 14.01
C THR A 37 -1.56 -7.03 14.37
N GLY A 38 -2.60 -7.15 13.54
CA GLY A 38 -3.69 -8.10 13.75
C GLY A 38 -4.39 -8.47 12.45
N THR A 39 -4.93 -9.68 12.44
CA THR A 39 -5.77 -10.21 11.36
C THR A 39 -6.96 -10.93 11.97
N ILE A 40 -8.17 -10.62 11.47
CA ILE A 40 -9.42 -11.24 11.86
C ILE A 40 -9.97 -12.00 10.65
N ASP A 41 -10.39 -13.25 10.84
CA ASP A 41 -11.13 -14.02 9.84
C ASP A 41 -12.63 -13.68 9.96
N ASN A 42 -13.24 -13.23 8.86
CA ASN A 42 -14.64 -12.79 8.83
C ASN A 42 -15.62 -13.94 8.61
N GLY A 43 -15.14 -15.15 8.34
CA GLY A 43 -15.98 -16.34 8.13
C GLY A 43 -16.64 -16.42 6.74
N ASP A 44 -16.32 -15.49 5.83
CA ASP A 44 -16.81 -15.43 4.45
C ASP A 44 -15.69 -15.56 3.40
N GLY A 45 -14.48 -15.92 3.85
CA GLY A 45 -13.28 -16.01 3.01
C GLY A 45 -12.50 -14.69 2.89
N THR A 46 -12.92 -13.64 3.61
CA THR A 46 -12.17 -12.39 3.73
C THR A 46 -11.49 -12.25 5.09
N TYR A 47 -10.46 -11.40 5.16
CA TYR A 47 -9.69 -11.15 6.38
C TYR A 47 -9.52 -9.66 6.61
N SER A 48 -9.96 -9.17 7.77
CA SER A 48 -9.76 -7.78 8.18
C SER A 48 -8.40 -7.60 8.83
N GLN A 49 -7.67 -6.57 8.42
CA GLN A 49 -6.33 -6.24 8.91
C GLN A 49 -6.35 -4.99 9.77
N THR A 50 -5.58 -5.05 10.87
CA THR A 50 -5.27 -3.93 11.76
C THR A 50 -3.77 -3.71 11.76
N GLY A 51 -3.34 -2.46 11.77
CA GLY A 51 -1.94 -2.14 11.66
C GLY A 51 -1.66 -0.64 11.66
N TYR A 52 -0.47 -0.29 11.20
CA TYR A 52 -0.06 1.09 11.05
C TYR A 52 0.91 1.26 9.88
N VAL A 53 0.96 2.49 9.38
CA VAL A 53 1.88 2.94 8.34
C VAL A 53 2.83 3.96 8.95
N VAL A 54 4.14 3.76 8.80
CA VAL A 54 5.16 4.76 9.11
C VAL A 54 5.64 5.38 7.81
N PHE A 55 5.41 6.68 7.64
CA PHE A 55 5.88 7.43 6.48
C PHE A 55 7.36 7.81 6.65
N LYS A 56 8.03 8.13 5.54
CA LYS A 56 9.45 8.52 5.54
C LYS A 56 9.75 9.79 6.35
N ASP A 57 8.77 10.68 6.50
CA ASP A 57 8.87 11.87 7.35
C ASP A 57 8.63 11.59 8.84
N GLY A 58 8.43 10.32 9.22
CA GLY A 58 8.21 9.87 10.58
C GLY A 58 6.77 9.97 11.07
N LYS A 59 5.83 10.47 10.24
CA LYS A 59 4.41 10.44 10.58
C LYS A 59 3.88 9.01 10.61
N ARG A 60 2.79 8.82 11.35
CA ARG A 60 2.17 7.51 11.55
C ARG A 60 0.65 7.55 11.36
N LEU A 61 0.15 6.67 10.50
CA LEU A 61 -1.28 6.41 10.35
C LEU A 61 -1.60 5.01 10.90
N ASP A 62 -2.43 4.94 11.93
CA ASP A 62 -2.98 3.69 12.44
C ASP A 62 -4.26 3.33 11.65
N PHE A 63 -4.49 2.04 11.39
CA PHE A 63 -5.68 1.58 10.68
C PHE A 63 -6.23 0.28 11.27
N GLU A 64 -7.53 0.07 11.08
CA GLU A 64 -8.26 -1.10 11.56
C GLU A 64 -9.41 -1.47 10.61
N SER A 65 -9.75 -2.76 10.57
CA SER A 65 -10.88 -3.29 9.80
C SER A 65 -10.76 -3.06 8.29
N PHE A 66 -9.60 -3.37 7.70
CA PHE A 66 -9.40 -3.28 6.23
C PHE A 66 -9.08 -4.64 5.61
N GLU A 67 -9.84 -5.05 4.59
CA GLU A 67 -9.63 -6.33 3.90
C GLU A 67 -8.56 -6.21 2.80
N LYS A 68 -8.35 -4.99 2.29
CA LYS A 68 -7.41 -4.72 1.20
C LYS A 68 -6.58 -3.49 1.47
N ILE A 69 -5.25 -3.62 1.36
CA ILE A 69 -4.30 -2.53 1.46
C ILE A 69 -3.51 -2.44 0.15
N ILE A 70 -3.55 -1.31 -0.52
CA ILE A 70 -2.88 -1.06 -1.80
C ILE A 70 -1.73 -0.07 -1.59
N CYS A 71 -0.50 -0.53 -1.84
CA CYS A 71 0.72 0.29 -1.75
C CYS A 71 1.19 0.85 -3.10
N PHE A 72 0.73 0.24 -4.20
CA PHE A 72 1.00 0.66 -5.58
C PHE A 72 -0.34 0.92 -6.25
N ALA A 73 -0.76 2.19 -6.28
CA ALA A 73 -1.98 2.58 -6.97
C ALA A 73 -1.72 2.65 -8.48
N PRO A 74 -2.75 2.56 -9.34
CA PRO A 74 -2.61 2.86 -10.76
C PRO A 74 -1.90 4.22 -10.98
N GLY A 75 -0.95 4.25 -11.90
CA GLY A 75 -0.08 5.40 -12.15
C GLY A 75 1.16 5.48 -11.26
N THR A 76 1.30 4.62 -10.25
CA THR A 76 2.57 4.52 -9.48
C THR A 76 3.71 4.18 -10.44
N LEU A 77 4.75 5.01 -10.45
CA LEU A 77 5.89 4.88 -11.34
C LEU A 77 6.99 4.03 -10.72
N ILE A 78 7.35 2.95 -11.40
CA ILE A 78 8.45 2.05 -11.02
C ILE A 78 9.68 2.38 -11.86
N ASP A 79 10.84 2.52 -11.20
CA ASP A 79 12.11 2.73 -11.88
C ASP A 79 12.53 1.44 -12.61
N THR A 80 12.59 1.50 -13.95
CA THR A 80 13.02 0.40 -14.82
C THR A 80 14.19 0.83 -15.71
N LEU A 81 14.84 -0.13 -16.39
CA LEU A 81 15.89 0.18 -17.36
C LEU A 81 15.41 1.01 -18.57
N ARG A 82 14.11 1.01 -18.88
CA ARG A 82 13.52 1.83 -19.95
C ARG A 82 12.96 3.16 -19.45
N GLY A 83 13.25 3.53 -18.21
CA GLY A 83 12.73 4.72 -17.54
C GLY A 83 11.65 4.39 -16.52
N ARG A 84 10.97 5.43 -16.03
CA ARG A 84 9.85 5.28 -15.10
C ARG A 84 8.61 4.81 -15.84
N VAL A 85 8.05 3.67 -15.40
CA VAL A 85 6.89 3.02 -16.03
C VAL A 85 5.80 2.87 -14.99
N ALA A 86 4.54 3.12 -15.34
CA ALA A 86 3.41 2.90 -14.44
C ALA A 86 3.27 1.41 -14.10
N VAL A 87 2.85 1.08 -12.89
CA VAL A 87 2.77 -0.31 -12.41
C VAL A 87 1.89 -1.19 -13.29
N GLU A 88 0.81 -0.63 -13.86
CA GLU A 88 -0.09 -1.31 -14.79
C GLU A 88 0.47 -1.50 -16.21
N ASP A 89 1.52 -0.76 -16.58
CA ASP A 89 2.19 -0.84 -17.88
C ASP A 89 3.47 -1.69 -17.84
N LEU A 90 3.78 -2.31 -16.69
CA LEU A 90 4.88 -3.25 -16.56
C LEU A 90 4.59 -4.53 -17.34
N VAL A 91 5.58 -4.98 -18.11
CA VAL A 91 5.49 -6.20 -18.91
C VAL A 91 6.58 -7.18 -18.54
N LEU A 92 6.38 -8.45 -18.90
CA LEU A 92 7.40 -9.49 -18.69
C LEU A 92 8.72 -9.07 -19.36
N GLY A 93 9.80 -9.12 -18.58
CA GLY A 93 11.14 -8.72 -19.03
C GLY A 93 11.56 -7.32 -18.59
N ASP A 94 10.65 -6.50 -18.04
CA ASP A 94 11.04 -5.24 -17.41
C ASP A 94 11.94 -5.50 -16.21
N LYS A 95 13.09 -4.81 -16.20
CA LYS A 95 14.05 -4.87 -15.11
C LYS A 95 13.74 -3.79 -14.10
N LEU A 96 13.35 -4.17 -12.89
CA LEU A 96 12.93 -3.26 -11.82
C LEU A 96 14.12 -2.91 -10.94
N LEU A 97 14.26 -1.63 -10.57
CA LEU A 97 15.25 -1.24 -9.58
C LEU A 97 14.85 -1.77 -8.20
N THR A 98 15.62 -2.74 -7.70
CA THR A 98 15.49 -3.29 -6.35
C THR A 98 16.54 -2.70 -5.42
N ARG A 99 16.21 -2.59 -4.13
CA ARG A 99 17.10 -1.98 -3.11
C ARG A 99 18.39 -2.77 -2.93
N ASP A 100 18.31 -4.08 -3.03
CA ASP A 100 19.31 -5.06 -2.63
C ASP A 100 20.20 -5.51 -3.78
N HIS A 101 19.66 -5.65 -5.00
CA HIS A 101 20.41 -6.20 -6.13
C HIS A 101 20.31 -5.37 -7.42
N GLY A 102 19.86 -4.11 -7.34
CA GLY A 102 19.77 -3.25 -8.52
C GLY A 102 18.69 -3.72 -9.49
N TYR A 103 18.91 -3.56 -10.79
CA TYR A 103 17.92 -3.89 -11.82
C TYR A 103 17.76 -5.41 -12.00
N GLN A 104 16.54 -5.93 -11.77
CA GLN A 104 16.21 -7.37 -11.82
C GLN A 104 14.97 -7.70 -12.63
#